data_AF-A0A3M1F1H0-F1
#
_entry.id   AF-A0A3M1F1H0-F1
#
_cell.length_a   1.000
_cell.length_b   1.000
_cell.length_c   1.000
_cell.angle_alpha   90.00
_cell.angle_beta   90.00
_cell.angle_gamma   90.00
#
_symmetry.space_group_name_H-M   'P 1'
#
loop_
_entity.id
_entity.type
_entity.pdbx_description
1 polymer ?
#
loop_
_entity_poly.entity_id
_entity_poly.type
_entity_poly.pdbx_seq_one_letter_code
_entity_poly.pdbx_strand_id
1 'polypeptide(L)' 'MVKVDRTAFSVASLFDEPDEKAYWLSKTPYERLQALELMRQVVYGYTPASARLQRVLAVASFPPG' A
#
# COMPACT_ATOMS: atom_id res chain seq x y z
N MET A 1 -20.89 -4.83 0.81
CA MET A 1 -19.69 -4.21 1.44
C MET A 1 -18.53 -5.16 1.26
N VAL A 2 -17.42 -4.72 0.64
CA VAL A 2 -16.23 -5.58 0.46
C VAL A 2 -15.64 -5.85 1.83
N LYS A 3 -15.49 -7.13 2.19
CA LYS A 3 -14.93 -7.55 3.48
C LYS A 3 -13.46 -7.89 3.24
N VAL A 4 -12.56 -7.16 3.89
CA VAL A 4 -11.12 -7.42 3.80
C VAL A 4 -10.78 -8.66 4.60
N ASP A 5 -10.08 -9.60 3.97
CA ASP A 5 -9.49 -10.74 4.64
C ASP A 5 -8.29 -10.27 5.47
N ARG A 6 -8.42 -10.34 6.80
CA ARG A 6 -7.41 -9.88 7.74
C ARG A 6 -6.33 -10.94 8.01
N THR A 7 -6.53 -12.17 7.58
CA THR A 7 -5.56 -13.26 7.79
C THR A 7 -4.30 -13.10 6.94
N ALA A 8 -4.38 -12.31 5.87
CA ALA A 8 -3.26 -11.94 5.01
C ALA A 8 -2.43 -10.75 5.52
N PHE A 9 -2.77 -10.17 6.68
CA PHE A 9 -2.09 -8.98 7.23
C PHE A 9 -1.41 -9.31 8.56
N SER A 10 -0.23 -8.72 8.78
CA SER A 10 0.48 -8.72 10.06
C SER A 10 0.67 -7.27 10.55
N VAL A 11 0.81 -7.10 11.86
CA VAL A 11 1.21 -5.83 12.48
C VAL A 11 2.68 -5.96 12.88
N ALA A 12 3.52 -5.08 12.36
CA ALA A 12 4.95 -5.01 12.66
C ALA A 12 5.33 -3.64 13.22
N SER A 13 6.41 -3.57 14.01
CA SER A 13 6.94 -2.28 14.47
C SER A 13 7.59 -1.55 13.30
N LEU A 14 7.47 -0.21 13.28
CA LEU A 14 8.21 0.62 12.32
C LEU A 14 9.73 0.59 12.56
N PHE A 15 10.17 0.17 13.75
CA PHE A 15 11.57 0.09 14.14
C PHE A 15 12.19 -1.30 13.94
N ASP A 16 11.40 -2.29 13.52
CA ASP A 16 11.90 -3.62 13.21
C ASP A 16 12.55 -3.64 11.81
N GLU A 17 13.40 -4.63 11.56
CA GLU A 17 13.95 -4.87 10.22
C GLU A 17 12.81 -5.22 9.23
N PRO A 18 12.72 -4.55 8.06
CA PRO A 18 11.67 -4.83 7.09
C PRO A 18 11.78 -6.24 6.51
N ASP A 19 10.67 -7.00 6.55
CA ASP A 19 10.56 -8.33 5.94
C ASP A 19 10.29 -8.30 4.42
N GLU A 20 10.06 -7.10 3.87
CA GLU A 20 9.73 -6.84 2.47
C GLU A 20 10.72 -7.52 1.51
N LYS A 21 12.02 -7.46 1.81
CA LYS A 21 13.06 -8.06 0.98
C LYS A 21 12.94 -9.57 0.93
N ALA A 22 12.73 -10.22 2.08
CA ALA A 22 12.55 -11.66 2.16
C ALA A 22 11.30 -12.11 1.41
N TYR A 23 10.20 -11.36 1.56
CA TYR A 23 8.96 -11.57 0.81
C TYR A 23 9.18 -11.52 -0.70
N TRP A 24 9.85 -10.48 -1.23
CA TRP A 24 10.09 -10.37 -2.67
C TRP A 24 11.03 -11.44 -3.21
N LEU A 25 12.01 -11.89 -2.42
CA LEU A 25 12.89 -13.00 -2.78
C LEU A 25 12.16 -14.35 -2.79
N SER A 26 11.05 -14.49 -2.04
CA SER A 26 10.21 -15.69 -2.07
C SER A 26 9.36 -15.79 -3.34
N LYS A 27 9.29 -14.74 -4.16
CA LYS A 27 8.51 -14.71 -5.41
C LYS A 27 9.37 -15.04 -6.62
N THR A 28 8.75 -15.66 -7.63
CA THR A 28 9.38 -15.89 -8.92
C THR A 28 9.77 -14.57 -9.59
N PRO A 29 10.76 -14.57 -10.50
CA PRO A 29 11.07 -13.39 -11.31
C PRO A 29 9.85 -12.83 -12.06
N TYR A 30 8.98 -13.71 -12.55
CA TYR A 30 7.80 -13.30 -13.31
C TYR A 30 6.75 -12.59 -12.44
N GLU A 31 6.45 -13.10 -11.24
CA GLU A 31 5.55 -12.42 -10.29
C GLU A 31 6.07 -11.04 -9.90
N ARG A 32 7.38 -10.89 -9.72
CA ARG A 32 8.00 -9.58 -9.45
C ARG A 32 7.81 -8.60 -10.60
N LEU A 33 7.94 -9.06 -11.84
CA LEU A 33 7.70 -8.23 -13.02
C LEU A 33 6.22 -7.82 -13.15
N GLN A 34 5.29 -8.71 -12.82
CA GLN A 34 3.87 -8.36 -12.78
C GLN A 34 3.57 -7.28 -11.72
N ALA A 35 4.15 -7.41 -10.52
CA ALA A 35 4.00 -6.39 -9.48
C ALA A 35 4.58 -5.03 -9.91
N LEU A 36 5.73 -5.03 -10.60
CA LEU A 36 6.33 -3.82 -11.18
C LEU A 36 5.44 -3.16 -12.23
N GLU A 37 4.84 -3.94 -13.14
CA GLU A 37 3.92 -3.40 -14.15
C GLU A 37 2.67 -2.80 -13.51
N LEU A 38 2.13 -3.44 -12.47
CA LEU A 38 1.02 -2.89 -11.69
C LEU A 38 1.40 -1.54 -11.08
N MET A 39 2.56 -1.44 -10.43
CA MET A 39 3.05 -0.19 -9.86
C MET A 39 3.25 0.88 -10.94
N ARG A 40 3.81 0.52 -12.10
CA ARG A 40 3.96 1.41 -13.26
C ARG A 40 2.60 1.96 -13.69
N GLN A 41 1.60 1.10 -13.85
CA GLN A 41 0.24 1.51 -14.25
C GLN A 41 -0.41 2.46 -13.25
N VAL A 42 -0.22 2.22 -11.94
CA VAL A 42 -0.72 3.09 -10.87
C VAL A 42 -0.05 4.46 -10.92
N VAL A 43 1.28 4.51 -10.99
CA VAL A 43 2.07 5.76 -10.97
C VAL A 43 1.74 6.64 -12.19
N TYR A 44 1.56 6.05 -13.36
CA TYR A 44 1.27 6.80 -14.59
C TYR A 44 -0.22 6.98 -14.89
N GLY A 45 -1.08 6.51 -14.00
CA GLY A 45 -2.51 6.77 -14.09
C GLY A 45 -3.26 6.06 -15.20
N TYR A 46 -2.83 4.86 -15.56
CA TYR A 46 -3.51 4.04 -16.57
C TYR A 46 -4.88 3.50 -16.10
N THR A 47 -5.17 3.54 -14.79
CA THR A 47 -6.41 3.04 -14.21
C THR A 47 -7.23 4.16 -13.57
N PRO A 48 -8.58 4.07 -13.52
CA PRO A 48 -9.43 5.07 -12.86
C PRO A 48 -9.14 5.26 -11.36
N ALA A 49 -8.49 4.28 -10.72
CA ALA A 49 -8.01 4.37 -9.33
C ALA A 49 -6.89 5.41 -9.14
N SER A 50 -6.29 5.89 -10.24
CA SER A 50 -5.38 7.04 -10.23
C SER A 50 -6.08 8.39 -10.17
N ALA A 51 -7.42 8.41 -10.23
CA ALA A 51 -8.18 9.58 -9.84
C ALA A 51 -7.69 9.99 -8.45
N ARG A 52 -7.09 11.19 -8.38
CA ARG A 52 -6.38 11.69 -7.20
C ARG A 52 -7.20 11.38 -5.94
N LEU A 53 -6.59 10.68 -4.97
CA LEU A 53 -7.23 10.40 -3.68
C LEU A 53 -7.87 11.68 -3.17
N GLN A 54 -9.17 11.61 -2.88
CA GLN A 54 -9.90 12.73 -2.32
C GLN A 54 -9.22 13.06 -0.98
N ARG A 55 -8.79 14.31 -0.79
CA ARG A 55 -8.15 14.74 0.46
C ARG A 55 -9.24 14.78 1.54
N VAL A 56 -9.35 13.71 2.32
CA VAL A 56 -10.36 13.58 3.40
C VAL A 56 -9.80 14.05 4.76
N LEU A 57 -8.49 14.21 4.88
CA LEU A 57 -7.86 14.67 6.12
C LEU A 57 -7.92 16.21 6.20
N ALA A 58 -8.56 16.73 7.24
CA ALA A 58 -8.53 18.13 7.64
C ALA A 58 -7.71 18.29 8.92
N VAL A 59 -6.99 19.41 9.06
CA VAL A 59 -6.29 19.76 10.31
C VAL A 59 -7.34 20.11 11.36
N ALA A 60 -7.40 19.36 12.45
CA ALA A 60 -8.25 19.68 13.60
C ALA A 60 -7.43 20.49 14.62
N SER A 61 -7.96 21.64 15.06
CA SER A 61 -7.42 22.38 16.20
C SER A 61 -7.98 21.82 17.51
N PHE A 62 -7.11 21.55 18.47
CA PHE A 62 -7.51 21.26 19.85
C PHE A 62 -7.82 22.60 20.55
N PRO A 63 -8.99 22.78 21.19
CA PRO A 63 -9.28 24.03 21.89
C PRO A 63 -8.31 24.23 23.06
N PRO A 64 -7.83 25.46 23.31
CA PRO A 64 -7.15 25.77 24.56
C PRO A 64 -8.14 25.65 25.73
N GLY A 65 -7.74 24.90 26.75
CA GLY A 65 -8.45 24.80 28.03
C GLY A 65 -8.19 25.97 28.96
#